data_AF-A0A377ZC28-F1
#
_entry.id   AF-A0A377ZC28-F1
#
_cell.length_a   1.000
_cell.length_b   1.000
_cell.length_c   1.000
_cell.angle_alpha   90.00
_cell.angle_beta   90.00
_cell.angle_gamma   90.00
#
_symmetry.space_group_name_H-M   'P 1'
#
loop_
_entity.id
_entity.type
_entity.pdbx_description
1 polymer ?
#
loop_
_entity_poly.entity_id
_entity_poly.type
_entity_poly.pdbx_seq_one_letter_code
_entity_poly.pdbx_strand_id
1 'polypeptide(L)'
;MNNQFTWLHIGLGSFHRAHQAWYLHRLIASGDNRWRIAAGNIRNDAEQVVQALAAQGGRYVLETVSPEGEREYEEITSIQKLLPWQAGLQPLINEGANPQTKVIALYRDGRGVLPEHSPSAGNQQTPICRPTCKASAKPFTAPSRGSWKSAWPTTPGR
;
A
#
# COMPACT_ATOMS: atom_id res chain seq x y z
N MET A 1 -9.96 24.19 -16.40
CA MET A 1 -10.45 23.15 -15.48
C MET A 1 -9.41 22.04 -15.46
N ASN A 2 -8.65 21.88 -14.37
CA ASN A 2 -7.70 20.77 -14.26
C ASN A 2 -8.49 19.48 -13.99
N ASN A 3 -8.73 18.67 -15.03
CA ASN A 3 -9.21 17.31 -14.84
C ASN A 3 -8.10 16.49 -14.21
N GLN A 4 -8.28 16.10 -12.95
CA GLN A 4 -7.39 15.17 -12.27
C GLN A 4 -7.92 13.74 -12.45
N PHE A 5 -7.10 12.85 -12.98
CA PHE A 5 -7.39 11.43 -13.14
C PHE A 5 -7.21 10.68 -11.82
N THR A 6 -8.08 9.69 -11.58
CA THR A 6 -8.01 8.80 -10.43
C THR A 6 -7.34 7.48 -10.84
N TRP A 7 -6.36 7.08 -10.03
CA TRP A 7 -5.94 5.70 -9.87
C TRP A 7 -6.67 5.10 -8.66
N LEU A 8 -7.62 4.21 -8.90
CA LEU A 8 -8.31 3.50 -7.83
C LEU A 8 -7.48 2.29 -7.40
N HIS A 9 -7.08 2.22 -6.13
CA HIS A 9 -6.41 1.06 -5.56
C HIS A 9 -7.34 0.31 -4.60
N ILE A 10 -7.55 -0.97 -4.88
CA ILE A 10 -8.29 -1.90 -4.03
C ILE A 10 -7.29 -2.74 -3.22
N GLY A 11 -7.26 -2.53 -1.91
CA GLY A 11 -6.29 -3.15 -1.00
C GLY A 11 -5.25 -2.14 -0.49
N LEU A 12 -5.59 -1.42 0.59
CA LEU A 12 -4.75 -0.40 1.23
C LEU A 12 -3.71 -1.02 2.19
N GLY A 13 -2.90 -1.93 1.65
CA GLY A 13 -1.83 -2.61 2.39
C GLY A 13 -0.57 -1.77 2.55
N SER A 14 0.38 -2.26 3.36
CA SER A 14 1.69 -1.65 3.55
C SER A 14 2.50 -1.59 2.25
N PHE A 15 2.44 -2.62 1.41
CA PHE A 15 3.15 -2.67 0.12
C PHE A 15 2.67 -1.60 -0.85
N HIS A 16 1.35 -1.44 -1.02
CA HIS A 16 0.79 -0.38 -1.85
C HIS A 16 1.31 1.00 -1.44
N ARG A 17 1.26 1.31 -0.13
CA ARG A 17 1.73 2.58 0.43
C ARG A 17 3.23 2.79 0.17
N ALA A 18 4.05 1.77 0.42
CA ALA A 18 5.49 1.89 0.22
C ALA A 18 5.94 1.93 -1.25
N HIS A 19 5.09 1.49 -2.19
CA HIS A 19 5.49 1.31 -3.58
C HIS A 19 4.72 2.19 -4.55
N GLN A 20 3.47 1.83 -4.91
CA GLN A 20 2.72 2.56 -5.93
C GLN A 20 2.34 3.97 -5.47
N ALA A 21 1.95 4.13 -4.20
CA ALA A 21 1.65 5.45 -3.65
C ALA A 21 2.91 6.32 -3.60
N TRP A 22 4.08 5.75 -3.29
CA TRP A 22 5.34 6.46 -3.33
C TRP A 22 5.70 6.94 -4.74
N TYR A 23 5.61 6.08 -5.76
CA TYR A 23 5.89 6.49 -7.14
C TYR A 23 4.96 7.62 -7.62
N LEU A 24 3.67 7.54 -7.30
CA LEU A 24 2.75 8.62 -7.66
C LEU A 24 3.02 9.91 -6.88
N HIS A 25 3.48 9.80 -5.63
CA HIS A 25 3.93 10.96 -4.87
C HIS A 25 5.14 11.63 -5.52
N ARG A 26 6.09 10.85 -6.04
CA ARG A 26 7.23 11.41 -6.80
C ARG A 26 6.82 12.14 -8.07
N LEU A 27 5.81 11.63 -8.78
CA LEU A 27 5.24 12.31 -9.95
C LEU A 27 4.58 13.66 -9.57
N ILE A 28 3.83 13.68 -8.47
CA ILE A 28 3.24 14.91 -7.91
C ILE A 28 4.35 15.89 -7.50
N ALA A 29 5.38 15.41 -6.81
CA ALA A 29 6.52 16.22 -6.37
C ALA A 29 7.33 16.80 -7.55
N SER A 30 7.35 16.13 -8.70
CA SER A 30 7.94 16.67 -9.94
C SER A 30 7.04 17.69 -10.66
N GLY A 31 5.87 18.02 -10.08
CA GLY A 31 4.94 19.03 -10.60
C GLY A 31 3.76 18.48 -11.41
N ASP A 32 3.69 17.17 -11.69
CA ASP A 32 2.57 16.59 -12.42
C ASP A 32 1.44 16.17 -11.46
N ASN A 33 0.53 17.11 -11.24
CA ASN A 33 -0.61 16.95 -10.34
C ASN A 33 -1.86 16.39 -11.05
N ARG A 34 -1.74 15.85 -12.26
CA ARG A 34 -2.89 15.30 -13.01
C ARG A 34 -3.40 13.99 -12.45
N TRP A 35 -2.68 13.34 -11.56
CA TRP A 35 -3.08 12.06 -10.97
C TRP A 35 -3.24 12.13 -9.45
N ARG A 36 -4.12 11.28 -8.94
CA ARG A 36 -4.28 10.98 -7.51
C ARG A 36 -4.62 9.52 -7.28
N ILE A 37 -4.42 9.05 -6.07
CA ILE A 37 -4.94 7.75 -5.62
C ILE A 37 -6.24 7.93 -4.83
N ALA A 38 -7.24 7.15 -5.23
CA ALA A 38 -8.35 6.76 -4.36
C ALA A 38 -8.10 5.35 -3.86
N ALA A 39 -8.26 5.07 -2.57
CA ALA A 39 -7.97 3.75 -2.00
C ALA A 39 -9.04 3.26 -1.03
N GLY A 40 -9.33 1.97 -1.07
CA GLY A 40 -10.25 1.29 -0.16
C GLY A 40 -10.03 -0.21 -0.13
N ASN A 41 -10.82 -0.92 0.67
CA ASN A 41 -10.72 -2.37 0.86
C ASN A 41 -12.05 -3.06 0.54
N ILE A 42 -11.98 -4.31 0.06
CA ILE A 42 -13.17 -5.17 -0.11
C ILE A 42 -13.57 -5.92 1.16
N ARG A 43 -12.67 -5.94 2.15
CA ARG A 43 -12.85 -6.53 3.48
C ARG A 43 -12.83 -5.42 4.53
N ASN A 44 -13.51 -5.67 5.65
CA ASN A 44 -13.59 -4.74 6.79
C ASN A 44 -12.45 -4.91 7.81
N ASP A 45 -11.57 -5.90 7.63
CA ASP A 45 -10.46 -6.22 8.54
C ASP A 45 -9.38 -5.13 8.63
N ALA A 46 -9.29 -4.26 7.62
CA ALA A 46 -8.36 -3.15 7.56
C ALA A 46 -9.02 -1.76 7.67
N GLU A 47 -10.26 -1.67 8.15
CA GLU A 47 -11.01 -0.41 8.21
C GLU A 47 -10.35 0.63 9.13
N GLN A 48 -9.73 0.21 10.23
CA GLN A 48 -9.00 1.11 11.12
C GLN A 48 -7.90 1.90 10.40
N VAL A 49 -7.24 1.29 9.42
CA VAL A 49 -6.19 1.95 8.61
C VAL A 49 -6.81 3.00 7.68
N VAL A 50 -7.95 2.68 7.06
CA VAL A 50 -8.69 3.61 6.20
C VAL A 50 -9.11 4.84 7.02
N GLN A 51 -9.68 4.63 8.20
CA GLN A 51 -10.13 5.71 9.08
C GLN A 51 -8.96 6.57 9.58
N ALA A 52 -7.86 5.95 10.00
CA ALA A 52 -6.67 6.67 10.46
C ALA A 52 -6.05 7.54 9.37
N LEU A 53 -6.00 7.04 8.12
CA LEU A 53 -5.52 7.81 6.98
C LEU A 53 -6.50 8.88 6.55
N ALA A 54 -7.81 8.60 6.57
CA ALA A 54 -8.84 9.59 6.27
C ALA A 54 -8.77 10.78 7.23
N ALA A 55 -8.57 10.53 8.53
CA ALA A 55 -8.37 11.56 9.54
C ALA A 55 -7.11 12.43 9.28
N GLN A 56 -6.12 11.90 8.55
CA GLN A 56 -4.90 12.61 8.15
C GLN A 56 -4.98 13.20 6.73
N GLY A 57 -6.16 13.19 6.10
CA GLY A 57 -6.32 13.62 4.70
C GLY A 57 -5.53 12.76 3.71
N GLY A 58 -5.32 11.48 4.04
CA GLY A 58 -4.56 10.50 3.26
C GLY A 58 -3.04 10.60 3.38
N ARG A 59 -2.53 11.54 4.19
CA ARG A 59 -1.10 11.70 4.45
C ARG A 59 -0.58 10.64 5.42
N TYR A 60 0.67 10.24 5.24
CA TYR A 60 1.41 9.37 6.15
C TYR A 60 2.91 9.52 5.91
N VAL A 61 3.71 9.06 6.86
CA VAL A 61 5.18 9.02 6.72
C VAL A 61 5.62 7.65 6.22
N LEU A 62 6.45 7.63 5.17
CA LEU A 62 7.21 6.48 4.74
C LEU A 62 8.60 6.53 5.40
N GLU A 63 8.96 5.45 6.10
CA GLU A 63 10.30 5.23 6.64
C GLU A 63 11.05 4.28 5.70
N THR A 64 12.18 4.73 5.17
CA THR A 64 13.12 3.91 4.40
C THR A 64 14.31 3.59 5.28
N VAL A 65 14.74 2.32 5.28
CA VAL A 65 15.90 1.86 6.06
C VAL A 65 16.90 1.22 5.10
N SER A 66 18.12 1.75 5.06
CA SER A 66 19.21 1.18 4.25
C SER A 66 19.72 -0.15 4.86
N PRO A 67 20.44 -0.98 4.09
CA PRO A 67 21.13 -2.15 4.63
C PRO A 67 22.10 -1.82 5.77
N GLU A 68 22.69 -0.62 5.76
CA GLU A 68 23.62 -0.09 6.77
C GLU A 68 22.89 0.45 8.02
N GLY A 69 21.56 0.51 7.98
CA GLY A 69 20.70 0.92 9.09
C GLY A 69 20.39 2.42 9.12
N GLU A 70 20.75 3.17 8.08
CA GLU A 70 20.38 4.58 7.93
C GLU A 70 18.87 4.72 7.72
N ARG A 71 18.27 5.78 8.25
CA ARG A 71 16.81 6.00 8.22
C ARG A 71 16.47 7.31 7.56
N GLU A 72 15.56 7.25 6.60
CA GLU A 72 14.97 8.41 5.95
C GLU A 72 13.46 8.42 6.16
N TYR A 73 12.90 9.62 6.30
CA TYR A 73 11.48 9.83 6.53
C TYR A 73 10.92 10.78 5.48
N GLU A 74 9.82 10.40 4.86
CA GLU A 74 9.17 11.20 3.82
C GLU A 74 7.66 11.25 4.04
N GLU A 75 7.06 12.44 3.96
CA GLU A 75 5.60 12.58 3.97
C GLU A 75 5.03 12.28 2.58
N ILE A 76 4.15 11.28 2.51
CA ILE A 76 3.47 10.86 1.29
C ILE A 76 2.08 11.47 1.21
N THR A 77 1.74 12.03 0.04
CA THR A 77 0.53 12.83 -0.19
C THR A 77 -0.32 12.37 -1.38
N SER A 78 0.09 11.28 -2.04
CA SER A 78 -0.54 10.81 -3.28
C SER A 78 -1.91 10.16 -3.09
N ILE A 79 -2.22 9.66 -1.89
CA ILE A 79 -3.54 9.15 -1.52
C ILE A 79 -4.40 10.34 -1.11
N GLN A 80 -5.37 10.70 -1.95
CA GLN A 80 -6.20 11.90 -1.75
C GLN A 80 -7.68 11.57 -1.51
N LYS A 81 -8.08 10.30 -1.69
CA LYS A 81 -9.45 9.85 -1.41
C LYS A 81 -9.42 8.48 -0.74
N LEU A 82 -10.01 8.39 0.45
CA LEU A 82 -10.16 7.13 1.20
C LEU A 82 -11.61 6.69 1.11
N LEU A 83 -11.82 5.43 0.75
CA LEU A 83 -13.13 4.84 0.52
C LEU A 83 -13.42 3.86 1.68
N PRO A 84 -14.38 4.19 2.57
CA PRO A 84 -14.72 3.33 3.70
C PRO A 84 -15.32 2.02 3.20
N TRP A 85 -15.08 0.93 3.92
CA TRP A 85 -15.73 -0.33 3.62
C TRP A 85 -17.24 -0.27 3.89
N GLN A 86 -18.01 -0.89 3.00
CA GLN A 86 -19.46 -1.12 3.17
C GLN A 86 -19.78 -2.50 2.59
N ALA A 87 -20.78 -3.21 3.15
CA ALA A 87 -21.12 -4.57 2.72
C ALA A 87 -21.42 -4.70 1.21
N GLY A 88 -21.99 -3.66 0.59
CA GLY A 88 -22.25 -3.60 -0.86
C GLY A 88 -21.13 -3.01 -1.71
N LEU A 89 -19.99 -2.64 -1.10
CA LEU A 89 -18.84 -2.00 -1.76
C LEU A 89 -19.17 -0.74 -2.56
N GLN A 90 -20.31 -0.10 -2.28
CA GLN A 90 -20.83 1.04 -3.04
C GLN A 90 -19.80 2.17 -3.22
N PRO A 91 -18.96 2.53 -2.21
CA PRO A 91 -17.92 3.54 -2.39
C PRO A 91 -16.88 3.16 -3.46
N LEU A 92 -16.48 1.89 -3.52
CA LEU A 92 -15.55 1.38 -4.53
C LEU A 92 -16.20 1.33 -5.91
N ILE A 93 -17.44 0.85 -6.00
CA ILE A 93 -18.20 0.78 -7.25
C ILE A 93 -18.38 2.19 -7.84
N ASN A 94 -18.78 3.16 -7.01
CA ASN A 94 -18.96 4.55 -7.43
C ASN A 94 -17.65 5.18 -7.92
N GLU A 95 -16.53 4.93 -7.24
CA GLU A 95 -15.24 5.44 -7.71
C GLU A 95 -14.79 4.73 -9.00
N GLY A 96 -14.96 3.41 -9.10
CA GLY A 96 -14.62 2.64 -10.29
C GLY A 96 -15.43 3.03 -11.52
N ALA A 97 -16.71 3.40 -11.34
CA ALA A 97 -17.58 3.89 -12.40
C ALA A 97 -17.35 5.36 -12.77
N ASN A 98 -16.58 6.11 -11.97
CA ASN A 98 -16.30 7.52 -12.26
C ASN A 98 -15.48 7.64 -13.56
N PRO A 99 -15.91 8.45 -14.55
CA PRO A 99 -15.16 8.65 -15.79
C PRO A 99 -13.73 9.18 -15.59
N GLN A 100 -13.42 9.81 -14.45
CA GLN A 100 -12.07 10.24 -14.11
C GLN A 100 -11.17 9.10 -13.62
N THR A 101 -11.75 7.97 -13.20
CA THR A 101 -10.99 6.76 -12.86
C THR A 101 -10.51 6.11 -14.14
N LYS A 102 -9.20 6.22 -14.37
CA LYS A 102 -8.55 5.71 -15.59
C LYS A 102 -7.80 4.41 -15.33
N VAL A 103 -7.49 4.12 -14.08
CA VAL A 103 -6.77 2.92 -13.66
C VAL A 103 -7.44 2.34 -12.43
N ILE A 104 -7.65 1.02 -12.42
CA ILE A 104 -8.04 0.25 -11.25
C ILE A 104 -6.95 -0.78 -11.01
N ALA A 105 -6.28 -0.71 -9.87
CA ALA A 105 -5.26 -1.66 -9.44
C ALA A 105 -5.73 -2.40 -8.19
N LEU A 106 -5.30 -3.65 -8.05
CA LEU A 106 -5.52 -4.45 -6.86
C LEU A 106 -4.25 -5.19 -6.47
N TYR A 107 -4.06 -5.37 -5.17
CA TYR A 107 -3.05 -6.30 -4.66
C TYR A 107 -3.76 -7.55 -4.14
N ARG A 108 -3.35 -8.70 -4.66
CA ARG A 108 -3.81 -10.01 -4.20
C ARG A 108 -2.78 -10.56 -3.22
N ASP A 109 -3.15 -10.75 -1.95
CA ASP A 109 -2.37 -11.64 -1.09
C ASP A 109 -2.64 -13.10 -1.52
N GLY A 110 -1.66 -13.99 -1.42
CA GLY A 110 -1.77 -15.36 -1.95
C GLY A 110 -2.89 -16.24 -1.37
N ARG A 111 -3.76 -15.72 -0.49
CA ARG A 111 -4.72 -16.48 0.34
C ARG A 111 -6.13 -16.62 -0.23
N GLY A 112 -6.31 -16.46 -1.54
CA GLY A 112 -7.64 -16.52 -2.18
C GLY A 112 -7.68 -17.44 -3.40
N VAL A 113 -7.45 -18.74 -3.22
CA VAL A 113 -7.83 -19.73 -4.25
C VAL A 113 -9.32 -19.97 -4.05
N LEU A 114 -10.16 -19.70 -5.05
CA LEU A 114 -11.50 -20.29 -5.10
C LEU A 114 -11.28 -21.80 -5.13
N PRO A 115 -11.90 -22.63 -4.27
CA PRO A 115 -11.65 -24.06 -4.29
C PRO A 115 -12.07 -24.62 -5.65
N GLU A 116 -11.09 -24.94 -6.50
CA GLU A 116 -11.28 -25.81 -7.64
C GLU A 116 -11.58 -27.23 -7.13
N HIS A 117 -12.55 -27.90 -7.75
CA HIS A 117 -12.78 -29.32 -7.55
C HIS A 117 -11.56 -30.11 -8.11
N SER A 118 -10.90 -30.86 -7.22
CA SER A 118 -9.68 -31.69 -7.35
C SER A 118 -9.68 -32.74 -8.50
N PRO A 119 -8.62 -33.56 -8.77
CA PRO A 119 -7.31 -33.73 -8.08
C PRO A 119 -6.05 -33.91 -8.99
N SER A 120 -4.86 -33.63 -8.45
CA SER A 120 -3.62 -34.46 -8.52
C SER A 120 -2.34 -33.62 -8.40
N ALA A 121 -1.32 -34.25 -7.82
CA ALA A 121 -0.15 -33.66 -7.22
C ALA A 121 0.90 -33.16 -8.22
N GLY A 122 1.60 -32.09 -7.86
CA GLY A 122 2.75 -31.57 -8.57
C GLY A 122 3.44 -30.45 -7.80
N ASN A 123 4.22 -30.85 -6.78
CA ASN A 123 5.06 -29.98 -5.96
C ASN A 123 6.07 -29.19 -6.81
N GLN A 124 5.92 -27.86 -6.88
CA GLN A 124 7.01 -26.93 -7.22
C GLN A 124 6.95 -25.71 -6.29
N GLN A 125 7.66 -25.82 -5.18
CA GLN A 125 8.01 -24.70 -4.31
C GLN A 125 8.87 -23.69 -5.10
N THR A 126 8.27 -22.61 -5.59
CA THR A 126 9.00 -21.46 -6.14
C THR A 126 9.22 -20.39 -5.05
N PRO A 127 10.35 -19.66 -5.09
CA PRO A 127 10.89 -19.00 -3.92
C PRO A 127 10.05 -17.78 -3.54
N ILE A 128 9.55 -17.76 -2.31
CA ILE A 128 8.88 -16.60 -1.73
C ILE A 128 9.95 -15.53 -1.51
N CYS A 129 9.96 -14.51 -2.36
CA CYS A 129 10.67 -13.26 -2.10
C CYS A 129 10.20 -12.74 -0.73
N ARG A 130 11.06 -12.79 0.29
CA ARG A 130 10.82 -12.14 1.59
C ARG A 130 10.90 -10.63 1.35
N PRO A 131 9.79 -9.86 1.45
CA PRO A 131 9.91 -8.42 1.45
C PRO A 131 10.32 -8.00 2.85
N THR A 132 11.59 -7.68 3.05
CA THR A 132 12.06 -6.98 4.24
C THR A 132 11.80 -5.47 4.12
N CYS A 133 10.68 -5.06 3.53
CA CYS A 133 10.24 -3.67 3.56
C CYS A 133 9.22 -3.53 4.70
N LYS A 134 9.70 -3.20 5.91
CA LYS A 134 8.82 -2.76 7.00
C LYS A 134 8.38 -1.32 6.72
N ALA A 135 7.30 -1.15 5.98
CA ALA A 135 6.62 0.14 5.91
C ALA A 135 5.77 0.33 7.18
N SER A 136 6.32 1.04 8.15
CA SER A 136 5.62 1.41 9.39
C SER A 136 4.96 2.78 9.20
N ALA A 137 3.69 2.81 8.80
CA ALA A 137 2.88 4.02 8.91
C ALA A 137 2.51 4.21 10.39
N LYS A 138 3.28 5.01 11.13
CA LYS A 138 2.91 5.39 12.49
C LYS A 138 2.05 6.66 12.45
N PRO A 139 0.93 6.74 13.20
CA PRO A 139 0.33 8.03 13.50
C PRO A 139 1.37 8.90 14.22
N PHE A 140 1.28 10.22 14.07
CA PHE A 140 2.23 11.17 14.65
C PHE A 140 2.29 10.98 16.18
N THR A 141 3.31 10.29 16.68
CA THR A 141 3.68 10.25 18.09
C THR A 141 5.14 9.84 18.20
N ALA A 142 5.93 10.65 18.90
CA ALA A 142 7.38 10.50 19.06
C ALA A 142 7.77 9.11 19.62
N PRO A 143 8.94 8.54 19.25
CA PRO A 143 9.21 7.14 19.51
C PRO A 143 9.71 6.91 20.94
N SER A 144 9.00 6.06 21.70
CA SER A 144 9.61 5.26 22.76
C SER A 144 10.28 4.02 22.14
N ARG A 145 11.47 3.69 22.66
CA ARG A 145 12.38 2.66 22.14
C ARG A 145 11.85 1.26 22.41
N GLY A 146 11.94 0.37 21.41
CA GLY A 146 11.66 -1.06 21.56
C GLY A 146 12.47 -1.89 20.58
N SER A 147 13.41 -2.68 21.12
CA SER A 147 14.42 -3.50 20.43
C SER A 147 13.81 -4.74 19.77
N TRP A 148 14.26 -5.13 18.58
CA TRP A 148 14.15 -6.51 18.06
C TRP A 148 15.38 -6.92 17.25
N LYS A 149 15.87 -8.13 17.55
CA LYS A 149 17.16 -8.71 17.17
C LYS A 149 17.22 -9.15 15.70
N SER A 150 18.40 -8.98 15.11
CA SER A 150 18.81 -9.41 13.76
C SER A 150 19.16 -10.89 13.69
N ALA A 151 18.86 -11.53 12.56
CA ALA A 151 19.51 -12.76 12.14
C ALA A 151 19.69 -12.68 10.62
N TRP A 152 20.95 -12.65 10.14
CA TRP A 152 21.56 -13.49 9.09
C TRP A 152 23.02 -13.05 8.87
N PRO A 153 23.91 -13.98 8.45
CA PRO A 153 25.36 -13.80 8.45
C PRO A 153 25.87 -13.06 7.22
N THR A 154 26.95 -12.31 7.42
CA THR A 154 27.77 -11.71 6.38
C THR A 154 28.63 -12.78 5.69
N THR A 155 28.65 -12.78 4.36
CA THR A 155 29.78 -13.36 3.61
C THR A 155 30.49 -12.23 2.88
N PRO A 156 31.81 -12.02 3.07
CA PRO A 156 32.56 -10.94 2.44
C PRO A 156 32.91 -11.29 0.99
N GLY A 157 33.16 -10.24 0.20
CA GLY A 157 33.17 -10.28 -1.25
C GLY A 157 34.33 -11.00 -1.93
N ARG A 158 34.20 -11.05 -3.26
CA ARG A 158 35.26 -10.81 -4.24
C ARG A 158 34.65 -10.32 -5.53
#